data_AF-A0AAU5HKP7-F1
#
_entry.id   AF-A0AAU5HKP7-F1
#
_cell.length_a   1.000
_cell.length_b   1.000
_cell.length_c   1.000
_cell.angle_alpha   90.00
_cell.angle_beta   90.00
_cell.angle_gamma   90.00
#
_symmetry.space_group_name_H-M   'P 1'
#
loop_
_entity.id
_entity.type
_entity.pdbx_description
1 polymer ?
#
loop_
_entity_poly.entity_id
_entity_poly.type
_entity_poly.pdbx_seq_one_letter_code
_entity_poly.pdbx_strand_id
1 'polypeptide(L)'
;MKLKRFGTIAATALTGTLLLTACNGADGAADATVSHPAAGATRAAGAIGRYSENAPGARYFTSILTGDNEVPVKGKPAVGDKDGSAVALMRVQGDEVSFAFAWTGIGTPTMAHLHQGARGTNGDVKIPFFMEKLKGGTPFVFGTVKVKDADLLRSVKAHPDQFYFNLHTGEFPGGAVRGQAVALPGAVSLPDAIRHSSLAGVVKGAQIYACTKQDDGSYAFTQDNVDATLQGGIQHSFAEHGPAGPPQWIAPDGSSVTGTVLNKFDNGKGNIPQLLLRARQTGKSEGRLSRTTSVLRLDTAGGVAPAGTCDPATRPTTRVPYTADYLFLATK
;
A
#
# COMPACT_ATOMS: atom_id res chain seq x y z
N MET A 1 34.44 -49.86 -25.12
CA MET A 1 33.25 -50.11 -25.97
C MET A 1 32.41 -48.82 -25.99
N LYS A 2 32.21 -48.26 -27.19
CA LYS A 2 31.32 -47.13 -27.56
C LYS A 2 31.65 -45.71 -27.04
N LEU A 3 32.49 -45.04 -27.84
CA LEU A 3 32.47 -43.59 -28.08
C LEU A 3 31.22 -43.23 -28.92
N LYS A 4 30.52 -42.14 -28.60
CA LYS A 4 29.65 -41.43 -29.56
C LYS A 4 29.88 -39.92 -29.45
N ARG A 5 30.31 -39.35 -30.58
CA ARG A 5 30.31 -37.92 -30.93
C ARG A 5 28.90 -37.46 -31.32
N PHE A 6 28.80 -36.17 -31.66
CA PHE A 6 27.69 -35.35 -32.21
C PHE A 6 27.01 -34.48 -31.14
N GLY A 7 26.84 -33.17 -31.30
CA GLY A 7 27.19 -32.26 -32.40
C GLY A 7 26.81 -30.84 -31.97
N THR A 8 27.63 -29.86 -32.34
CA THR A 8 27.40 -28.43 -32.07
C THR A 8 26.33 -27.92 -33.03
N ILE A 9 25.17 -27.50 -32.51
CA ILE A 9 24.18 -26.75 -33.28
C ILE A 9 24.36 -25.27 -32.93
N ALA A 10 24.86 -24.51 -33.91
CA ALA A 10 24.77 -23.07 -33.90
C ALA A 10 23.31 -22.67 -34.21
N ALA A 11 22.64 -22.04 -33.25
CA ALA A 11 21.36 -21.40 -33.47
C ALA A 11 21.57 -19.88 -33.52
N THR A 12 21.57 -19.34 -34.74
CA THR A 12 21.36 -17.92 -35.02
C THR A 12 19.98 -17.52 -34.50
N ALA A 13 19.93 -16.71 -33.45
CA ALA A 13 18.70 -16.06 -33.01
C ALA A 13 18.56 -14.71 -33.73
N LEU A 14 17.58 -14.62 -34.63
CA LEU A 14 17.14 -13.37 -35.23
C LEU A 14 16.65 -12.40 -34.15
N THR A 15 17.15 -11.17 -34.18
CA THR A 15 16.57 -10.03 -33.49
C THR A 15 15.21 -9.69 -34.11
N GLY A 16 14.14 -10.30 -33.58
CA GLY A 16 12.77 -9.92 -33.86
C GLY A 16 12.28 -8.92 -32.82
N THR A 17 12.19 -7.65 -33.19
CA THR A 17 11.56 -6.60 -32.37
C THR A 17 10.07 -6.86 -32.29
N LEU A 18 9.59 -7.42 -31.19
CA LEU A 18 8.17 -7.60 -30.91
C LEU A 18 7.60 -6.27 -30.43
N LEU A 19 6.97 -5.51 -31.33
CA LEU A 19 6.09 -4.41 -30.93
C LEU A 19 4.86 -5.00 -30.24
N LEU A 20 4.71 -4.77 -28.93
CA LEU A 20 3.44 -4.99 -28.24
C LEU A 20 2.47 -3.86 -28.63
N THR A 21 1.57 -4.17 -29.54
CA THR A 21 0.40 -3.33 -29.86
C THR A 21 -0.56 -3.34 -28.66
N ALA A 22 -0.81 -2.16 -28.09
CA ALA A 22 -1.78 -1.98 -27.02
C ALA A 22 -3.21 -2.20 -27.54
N CYS A 23 -3.97 -3.05 -26.84
CA CYS A 23 -5.39 -3.26 -27.12
C CYS A 23 -6.21 -2.02 -26.72
N ASN A 24 -6.73 -1.26 -27.68
CA ASN A 24 -7.90 -0.39 -27.50
C ASN A 24 -9.04 -0.95 -28.37
N GLY A 25 -10.22 -1.12 -27.76
CA GLY A 25 -11.42 -1.52 -28.46
C GLY A 25 -12.57 -0.67 -27.97
N ALA A 26 -13.05 0.22 -28.83
CA ALA A 26 -14.41 0.74 -28.84
C ALA A 26 -14.74 1.01 -30.32
N ASP A 27 -15.73 0.30 -30.83
CA ASP A 27 -16.22 0.43 -32.21
C ASP A 27 -17.09 1.69 -32.36
N GLY A 28 -16.90 2.42 -33.47
CA GLY A 28 -17.78 3.53 -33.88
C GLY A 28 -17.07 4.57 -34.76
N ALA A 29 -17.30 4.47 -36.07
CA ALA A 29 -16.64 5.19 -37.16
C ALA A 29 -16.65 6.74 -37.09
N ALA A 30 -15.50 7.37 -37.41
CA ALA A 30 -15.28 8.25 -38.57
C ALA A 30 -14.02 9.12 -38.39
N ASP A 31 -13.03 8.90 -39.26
CA ASP A 31 -12.10 9.85 -39.89
C ASP A 31 -11.61 11.08 -39.10
N ALA A 32 -10.38 11.00 -38.57
CA ALA A 32 -9.32 12.02 -38.64
C ALA A 32 -8.17 11.64 -37.69
N THR A 33 -6.96 11.52 -38.25
CA THR A 33 -5.71 11.29 -37.54
C THR A 33 -5.44 12.37 -36.49
N VAL A 34 -5.64 12.06 -35.20
CA VAL A 34 -5.01 12.80 -34.09
C VAL A 34 -4.54 11.82 -33.02
N SER A 35 -3.30 11.36 -33.17
CA SER A 35 -2.52 10.83 -32.07
C SER A 35 -2.41 11.90 -30.98
N HIS A 36 -3.15 11.76 -29.90
CA HIS A 36 -3.00 12.63 -28.73
C HIS A 36 -1.82 12.09 -27.90
N PRO A 37 -0.68 12.80 -27.81
CA PRO A 37 0.22 12.57 -26.70
C PRO A 37 -0.55 12.92 -25.42
N ALA A 38 -0.28 12.24 -24.30
CA ALA A 38 -0.71 12.73 -23.00
C ALA A 38 -0.17 14.16 -22.84
N ALA A 39 -1.04 15.15 -23.02
CA ALA A 39 -0.64 16.55 -23.02
C ALA A 39 -0.22 16.92 -21.60
N GLY A 40 1.09 17.09 -21.38
CA GLY A 40 1.62 17.83 -20.24
C GLY A 40 2.63 17.12 -19.33
N ALA A 41 2.80 15.80 -19.41
CA ALA A 41 3.81 15.10 -18.62
C ALA A 41 5.14 15.01 -19.40
N THR A 42 6.09 15.90 -19.11
CA THR A 42 7.49 15.72 -19.55
C THR A 42 8.02 14.40 -18.98
N ARG A 43 8.73 13.61 -19.80
CA ARG A 43 9.34 12.31 -19.44
C ARG A 43 9.93 12.34 -18.03
N ALA A 44 9.54 11.37 -17.19
CA ALA A 44 10.02 11.15 -15.82
C ALA A 44 11.49 10.69 -15.72
N ALA A 45 12.34 11.04 -16.70
CA ALA A 45 13.77 10.78 -16.63
C ALA A 45 14.40 11.73 -15.61
N GLY A 46 14.82 11.19 -14.45
CA GLY A 46 15.41 11.96 -13.34
C GLY A 46 14.47 12.29 -12.17
N ALA A 47 13.27 11.69 -12.13
CA ALA A 47 12.30 11.88 -11.04
C ALA A 47 12.70 11.14 -9.75
N ILE A 48 13.31 9.95 -9.86
CA ILE A 48 13.66 9.10 -8.73
C ILE A 48 14.84 9.69 -7.95
N GLY A 49 14.74 9.66 -6.61
CA GLY A 49 15.79 10.13 -5.72
C GLY A 49 15.77 11.64 -5.43
N ARG A 50 14.88 12.41 -6.07
CA ARG A 50 14.69 13.84 -5.80
C ARG A 50 13.48 14.10 -4.90
N TYR A 51 13.67 14.97 -3.90
CA TYR A 51 12.61 15.43 -3.02
C TYR A 51 12.82 16.91 -2.68
N SER A 52 11.83 17.75 -2.98
CA SER A 52 11.85 19.16 -2.62
C SER A 52 11.33 19.38 -1.20
N GLU A 53 11.74 20.47 -0.56
CA GLU A 53 11.27 20.83 0.77
C GLU A 53 9.76 21.11 0.81
N ASN A 54 9.16 21.03 2.01
CA ASN A 54 7.73 21.27 2.21
C ASN A 54 7.41 22.76 2.03
N ALA A 55 6.43 23.07 1.19
CA ALA A 55 5.91 24.43 1.02
C ALA A 55 4.51 24.61 1.65
N PRO A 56 4.14 25.86 2.03
CA PRO A 56 2.76 26.19 2.42
C PRO A 56 1.74 25.75 1.37
N GLY A 57 0.61 25.19 1.80
CA GLY A 57 -0.45 24.70 0.89
C GLY A 57 -0.18 23.32 0.27
N ALA A 58 0.89 22.63 0.68
CA ALA A 58 1.09 21.23 0.35
C ALA A 58 -0.05 20.35 0.89
N ARG A 59 -0.53 19.43 0.05
CA ARG A 59 -1.50 18.40 0.44
C ARG A 59 -0.86 17.03 0.33
N TYR A 60 -1.18 16.15 1.28
CA TYR A 60 -0.59 14.83 1.40
C TYR A 60 -1.66 13.78 1.21
N PHE A 61 -1.29 12.69 0.59
CA PHE A 61 -2.17 11.59 0.28
C PHE A 61 -1.47 10.28 0.56
N THR A 62 -2.24 9.25 0.86
CA THR A 62 -1.75 7.89 1.02
C THR A 62 -2.72 6.90 0.44
N SER A 63 -2.25 5.67 0.24
CA SER A 63 -3.11 4.52 0.06
C SER A 63 -2.40 3.24 0.50
N ILE A 64 -3.17 2.23 0.89
CA ILE A 64 -2.71 0.84 0.92
C ILE A 64 -3.24 0.20 -0.36
N LEU A 65 -2.33 -0.40 -1.11
CA LEU A 65 -2.59 -1.02 -2.39
C LEU A 65 -2.56 -2.54 -2.19
N THR A 66 -3.53 -3.24 -2.74
CA THR A 66 -3.60 -4.71 -2.76
C THR A 66 -4.04 -5.18 -4.14
N GLY A 67 -3.73 -6.42 -4.51
CA GLY A 67 -4.19 -6.97 -5.79
C GLY A 67 -5.70 -7.20 -5.84
N ASP A 68 -6.35 -7.40 -4.69
CA ASP A 68 -7.81 -7.54 -4.58
C ASP A 68 -8.59 -6.28 -5.02
N ASN A 69 -7.94 -5.11 -5.00
CA ASN A 69 -8.55 -3.86 -5.46
C ASN A 69 -8.46 -3.68 -6.97
N GLU A 70 -7.69 -4.50 -7.68
CA GLU A 70 -7.59 -4.44 -9.14
C GLU A 70 -8.92 -4.85 -9.80
N VAL A 71 -9.19 -4.30 -10.98
CA VAL A 71 -10.43 -4.57 -11.72
C VAL A 71 -10.06 -5.24 -13.04
N PRO A 72 -10.14 -6.58 -13.12
CA PRO A 72 -9.80 -7.33 -14.34
C PRO A 72 -10.72 -6.98 -15.50
N VAL A 73 -10.15 -6.91 -16.70
CA VAL A 73 -10.90 -6.77 -17.95
C VAL A 73 -10.54 -7.95 -18.85
N LYS A 74 -11.56 -8.64 -19.37
CA LYS A 74 -11.37 -9.82 -20.23
C LYS A 74 -10.51 -9.47 -21.45
N GLY A 75 -9.49 -10.27 -21.72
CA GLY A 75 -8.58 -10.07 -22.86
C GLY A 75 -7.58 -8.92 -22.69
N LYS A 76 -7.50 -8.31 -21.50
CA LYS A 76 -6.45 -7.35 -21.13
C LYS A 76 -5.34 -8.06 -20.34
N PRO A 77 -4.17 -7.42 -20.16
CA PRO A 77 -3.06 -8.02 -19.42
C PRO A 77 -3.44 -8.36 -17.97
N ALA A 78 -2.71 -9.29 -17.37
CA ALA A 78 -2.96 -9.77 -16.01
C ALA A 78 -2.90 -8.64 -14.98
N VAL A 79 -3.81 -8.70 -14.00
CA VAL A 79 -3.91 -7.79 -12.86
C VAL A 79 -4.14 -8.55 -11.57
N GLY A 80 -3.85 -7.92 -10.44
CA GLY A 80 -4.29 -8.38 -9.12
C GLY A 80 -3.37 -9.42 -8.51
N ASP A 81 -2.18 -8.98 -8.11
CA ASP A 81 -1.22 -9.79 -7.36
C ASP A 81 -1.79 -10.12 -5.98
N LYS A 82 -2.11 -11.40 -5.76
CA LYS A 82 -2.79 -11.87 -4.54
C LYS A 82 -1.90 -11.88 -3.31
N ASP A 83 -0.59 -11.95 -3.52
CA ASP A 83 0.41 -11.94 -2.47
C ASP A 83 0.92 -10.50 -2.21
N GLY A 84 0.65 -9.61 -3.17
CA GLY A 84 1.15 -8.25 -3.21
C GLY A 84 0.44 -7.25 -2.32
N SER A 85 1.23 -6.42 -1.63
CA SER A 85 0.74 -5.16 -1.07
C SER A 85 1.74 -4.03 -1.17
N ALA A 86 1.25 -2.79 -1.17
CA ALA A 86 2.10 -1.61 -1.15
C ALA A 86 1.48 -0.44 -0.38
N VAL A 87 2.31 0.49 0.03
CA VAL A 87 1.91 1.80 0.54
C VAL A 87 2.33 2.84 -0.46
N ALA A 88 1.40 3.71 -0.83
CA ALA A 88 1.71 4.94 -1.53
C ALA A 88 1.67 6.11 -0.54
N LEU A 89 2.63 7.02 -0.68
CA LEU A 89 2.57 8.36 -0.13
C LEU A 89 2.78 9.35 -1.27
N MET A 90 2.03 10.44 -1.27
CA MET A 90 2.14 11.49 -2.27
C MET A 90 1.98 12.84 -1.62
N ARG A 91 2.73 13.83 -2.09
CA ARG A 91 2.59 15.24 -1.75
C ARG A 91 2.41 16.04 -3.02
N VAL A 92 1.41 16.91 -3.04
CA VAL A 92 1.18 17.88 -4.11
C VAL A 92 1.44 19.29 -3.59
N GLN A 93 2.44 19.98 -4.14
CA GLN A 93 2.78 21.37 -3.84
C GLN A 93 3.12 22.12 -5.12
N GLY A 94 2.45 23.26 -5.39
CA GLY A 94 2.59 23.92 -6.70
C GLY A 94 2.34 22.94 -7.86
N ASP A 95 3.28 22.88 -8.80
CA ASP A 95 3.35 21.93 -9.93
C ASP A 95 4.15 20.65 -9.60
N GLU A 96 4.65 20.50 -8.38
CA GLU A 96 5.45 19.35 -7.97
C GLU A 96 4.60 18.29 -7.25
N VAL A 97 4.71 17.06 -7.74
CA VAL A 97 4.12 15.87 -7.13
C VAL A 97 5.25 14.95 -6.70
N SER A 98 5.54 14.98 -5.40
CA SER A 98 6.49 14.06 -4.77
C SER A 98 5.78 12.79 -4.35
N PHE A 99 6.40 11.65 -4.55
CA PHE A 99 5.83 10.34 -4.24
C PHE A 99 6.84 9.46 -3.51
N ALA A 100 6.31 8.50 -2.77
CA ALA A 100 7.07 7.36 -2.31
C ALA A 100 6.18 6.11 -2.28
N PHE A 101 6.75 4.98 -2.65
CA PHE A 101 6.12 3.68 -2.55
C PHE A 101 7.00 2.72 -1.77
N ALA A 102 6.42 1.95 -0.86
CA ALA A 102 7.03 0.75 -0.31
C ALA A 102 6.12 -0.44 -0.62
N TRP A 103 6.70 -1.60 -0.91
CA TRP A 103 5.91 -2.78 -1.28
C TRP A 103 6.46 -4.06 -0.65
N THR A 104 5.64 -5.10 -0.59
CA THR A 104 5.99 -6.46 -0.20
C THR A 104 5.16 -7.43 -1.03
N GLY A 105 5.64 -8.67 -1.18
CA GLY A 105 4.94 -9.72 -1.91
C GLY A 105 4.84 -9.56 -3.43
N ILE A 106 5.12 -8.37 -4.00
CA ILE A 106 5.15 -8.16 -5.46
C ILE A 106 6.58 -8.25 -6.03
N GLY A 107 6.67 -8.62 -7.31
CA GLY A 107 7.91 -8.49 -8.09
C GLY A 107 8.40 -7.03 -8.21
N THR A 108 9.62 -6.82 -8.73
CA THR A 108 10.17 -5.45 -8.90
C THR A 108 9.27 -4.57 -9.78
N PRO A 109 8.80 -3.41 -9.29
CA PRO A 109 7.90 -2.56 -10.04
C PRO A 109 8.47 -2.09 -11.38
N THR A 110 7.63 -2.14 -12.41
CA THR A 110 7.92 -1.69 -13.78
C THR A 110 7.41 -0.28 -14.05
N MET A 111 6.28 0.09 -13.43
CA MET A 111 5.66 1.41 -13.55
C MET A 111 4.86 1.73 -12.28
N ALA A 112 4.65 3.02 -12.05
CA ALA A 112 3.70 3.51 -11.05
C ALA A 112 2.91 4.71 -11.56
N HIS A 113 1.61 4.71 -11.29
CA HIS A 113 0.69 5.73 -11.77
C HIS A 113 -0.25 6.21 -10.67
N LEU A 114 -0.71 7.46 -10.80
CA LEU A 114 -2.00 7.90 -10.30
C LEU A 114 -2.99 7.90 -11.46
N HIS A 115 -4.08 7.16 -11.30
CA HIS A 115 -5.19 7.13 -12.23
C HIS A 115 -6.38 7.94 -11.70
N GLN A 116 -7.26 8.39 -12.59
CA GLN A 116 -8.55 8.97 -12.22
C GLN A 116 -9.67 7.95 -12.45
N GLY A 117 -10.24 7.44 -11.36
CA GLY A 117 -11.36 6.51 -11.37
C GLY A 117 -11.84 6.23 -9.94
N ALA A 118 -13.15 6.11 -9.78
CA ALA A 118 -13.76 5.70 -8.51
C ALA A 118 -13.40 4.25 -8.17
N ARG A 119 -13.60 3.87 -6.90
CA ARG A 119 -13.42 2.49 -6.43
C ARG A 119 -14.20 1.51 -7.30
N GLY A 120 -13.54 0.43 -7.73
CA GLY A 120 -14.17 -0.60 -8.57
C GLY A 120 -14.24 -0.26 -10.07
N THR A 121 -13.79 0.92 -10.48
CA THR A 121 -13.80 1.35 -11.89
C THR A 121 -12.37 1.63 -12.36
N ASN A 122 -12.01 1.13 -13.54
CA ASN A 122 -10.75 1.48 -14.19
C ASN A 122 -10.82 2.89 -14.78
N GLY A 123 -9.69 3.55 -14.94
CA GLY A 123 -9.65 4.94 -15.37
C GLY A 123 -8.29 5.35 -15.92
N ASP A 124 -8.23 6.49 -16.58
CA ASP A 124 -7.03 6.94 -17.29
C ASP A 124 -5.87 7.23 -16.34
N VAL A 125 -4.64 6.98 -16.81
CA VAL A 125 -3.42 7.47 -16.17
C VAL A 125 -3.42 9.00 -16.22
N LYS A 126 -3.31 9.65 -15.05
CA LYS A 126 -3.18 11.11 -14.96
C LYS A 126 -1.79 11.57 -14.55
N ILE A 127 -1.13 10.84 -13.64
CA ILE A 127 0.24 11.15 -13.20
C ILE A 127 1.10 9.90 -13.31
N PRO A 128 2.00 9.81 -14.31
CA PRO A 128 3.04 8.78 -14.32
C PRO A 128 4.16 9.16 -13.35
N PHE A 129 4.35 8.38 -12.30
CA PHE A 129 5.41 8.60 -11.31
C PHE A 129 6.76 8.11 -11.83
N PHE A 130 6.77 6.89 -12.40
CA PHE A 130 7.89 6.34 -13.16
C PHE A 130 7.38 5.32 -14.19
N MET A 131 8.11 5.19 -15.29
CA MET A 131 7.74 4.38 -16.46
C MET A 131 8.80 3.33 -16.82
N GLU A 132 9.80 3.15 -15.96
CA GLU A 132 10.92 2.25 -16.18
C GLU A 132 11.04 1.29 -15.00
N LYS A 133 11.45 0.06 -15.31
CA LYS A 133 11.68 -0.96 -14.28
C LYS A 133 12.72 -0.47 -13.28
N LEU A 134 12.32 -0.47 -12.02
CA LEU A 134 13.21 -0.13 -10.93
C LEU A 134 14.38 -1.11 -10.90
N LYS A 135 15.55 -0.61 -10.49
CA LYS A 135 16.68 -1.50 -10.20
C LYS A 135 16.27 -2.39 -9.02
N GLY A 136 16.48 -3.70 -9.14
CA GLY A 136 16.26 -4.62 -8.02
C GLY A 136 17.04 -4.18 -6.79
N GLY A 137 16.53 -4.48 -5.59
CA GLY A 137 17.10 -3.99 -4.34
C GLY A 137 16.01 -3.77 -3.28
N THR A 138 16.18 -2.75 -2.46
CA THR A 138 15.25 -2.37 -1.39
C THR A 138 13.84 -2.18 -1.95
N PRO A 139 12.78 -2.73 -1.31
CA PRO A 139 11.42 -2.68 -1.83
C PRO A 139 10.74 -1.32 -1.55
N PHE A 140 11.41 -0.27 -1.99
CA PHE A 140 11.07 1.12 -1.75
C PHE A 140 11.56 2.01 -2.89
N VAL A 141 10.79 3.03 -3.24
CA VAL A 141 11.17 4.09 -4.18
C VAL A 141 10.57 5.41 -3.76
N PHE A 142 11.27 6.50 -4.05
CA PHE A 142 10.74 7.85 -3.92
C PHE A 142 11.21 8.73 -5.08
N GLY A 143 10.49 9.79 -5.34
CA GLY A 143 10.83 10.74 -6.37
C GLY A 143 9.90 11.93 -6.41
N THR A 144 10.10 12.79 -7.41
CA THR A 144 9.26 13.95 -7.67
C THR A 144 9.08 14.12 -9.17
N VAL A 145 7.84 14.28 -9.61
CA VAL A 145 7.49 14.63 -10.99
C VAL A 145 6.89 16.04 -11.04
N LYS A 146 7.01 16.70 -12.19
CA LYS A 146 6.30 17.95 -12.46
C LYS A 146 5.02 17.67 -13.23
N VAL A 147 3.91 18.25 -12.76
CA VAL A 147 2.59 18.14 -13.37
C VAL A 147 2.12 19.55 -13.73
N LYS A 148 2.07 19.83 -15.04
CA LYS A 148 1.70 21.16 -15.56
C LYS A 148 0.19 21.44 -15.48
N ASP A 149 -0.62 20.39 -15.42
CA ASP A 149 -2.07 20.50 -15.37
C ASP A 149 -2.53 20.92 -13.96
N ALA A 150 -2.78 22.21 -13.79
CA ALA A 150 -3.22 22.78 -12.53
C ALA A 150 -4.66 22.36 -12.14
N ASP A 151 -5.52 22.05 -13.12
CA ASP A 151 -6.88 21.58 -12.87
C ASP A 151 -6.88 20.15 -12.33
N LEU A 152 -6.04 19.29 -12.90
CA LEU A 152 -5.78 17.95 -12.37
C LEU A 152 -5.31 18.03 -10.91
N LEU A 153 -4.32 18.87 -10.61
CA LEU A 153 -3.81 19.00 -9.24
C LEU A 153 -4.85 19.57 -8.26
N ARG A 154 -5.73 20.48 -8.71
CA ARG A 154 -6.88 20.94 -7.91
C ARG A 154 -7.86 19.79 -7.66
N SER A 155 -8.18 19.01 -8.69
CA SER A 155 -9.10 17.87 -8.59
C SER A 155 -8.58 16.80 -7.63
N VAL A 156 -7.30 16.42 -7.73
CA VAL A 156 -6.66 15.47 -6.78
C VAL A 156 -6.77 15.96 -5.34
N LYS A 157 -6.61 17.27 -5.10
CA LYS A 157 -6.71 17.86 -3.76
C LYS A 157 -8.14 17.89 -3.21
N ALA A 158 -9.13 18.13 -4.08
CA ALA A 158 -10.53 18.28 -3.68
C ALA A 158 -11.26 16.93 -3.57
N HIS A 159 -10.93 15.99 -4.44
CA HIS A 159 -11.65 14.72 -4.62
C HIS A 159 -10.68 13.52 -4.67
N PRO A 160 -9.85 13.31 -3.63
CA PRO A 160 -8.85 12.24 -3.65
C PRO A 160 -9.47 10.84 -3.82
N ASP A 161 -10.72 10.64 -3.40
CA ASP A 161 -11.48 9.39 -3.56
C ASP A 161 -11.77 9.03 -5.02
N GLN A 162 -11.66 9.99 -5.94
CA GLN A 162 -11.78 9.80 -7.40
C GLN A 162 -10.46 9.41 -8.08
N PHE A 163 -9.40 9.21 -7.30
CA PHE A 163 -8.08 8.82 -7.80
C PHE A 163 -7.57 7.57 -7.10
N TYR A 164 -6.72 6.82 -7.79
CA TYR A 164 -6.04 5.67 -7.20
C TYR A 164 -4.60 5.54 -7.63
N PHE A 165 -3.80 5.02 -6.73
CA PHE A 165 -2.44 4.62 -6.99
C PHE A 165 -2.43 3.20 -7.57
N ASN A 166 -1.49 2.97 -8.48
CA ASN A 166 -1.28 1.67 -9.08
C ASN A 166 0.21 1.37 -9.27
N LEU A 167 0.65 0.17 -8.87
CA LEU A 167 1.98 -0.35 -9.17
C LEU A 167 1.85 -1.52 -10.14
N HIS A 168 2.72 -1.57 -11.13
CA HIS A 168 2.78 -2.66 -12.11
C HIS A 168 4.05 -3.46 -11.92
N THR A 169 4.02 -4.75 -12.23
CA THR A 169 5.20 -5.62 -12.27
C THR A 169 5.32 -6.31 -13.62
N GLY A 170 6.36 -7.11 -13.80
CA GLY A 170 6.48 -7.95 -15.00
C GLY A 170 5.41 -9.05 -15.07
N GLU A 171 4.99 -9.59 -13.91
CA GLU A 171 3.96 -10.63 -13.81
C GLU A 171 2.55 -10.05 -13.98
N PHE A 172 2.30 -8.86 -13.41
CA PHE A 172 1.02 -8.16 -13.48
C PHE A 172 1.18 -6.82 -14.22
N PRO A 173 1.36 -6.85 -15.55
CA PRO A 173 1.57 -5.65 -16.36
C PRO A 173 0.35 -4.73 -16.41
N GLY A 174 -0.87 -5.25 -16.19
CA GLY A 174 -2.08 -4.43 -16.13
C GLY A 174 -2.26 -3.71 -14.79
N GLY A 175 -1.51 -4.10 -13.75
CA GLY A 175 -1.62 -3.58 -12.38
C GLY A 175 -1.44 -4.72 -11.37
N ALA A 176 -0.36 -4.69 -10.60
CA ALA A 176 -0.10 -5.67 -9.55
C ALA A 176 -0.95 -5.35 -8.30
N VAL A 177 -0.92 -4.10 -7.86
CA VAL A 177 -1.65 -3.65 -6.67
C VAL A 177 -2.26 -2.27 -6.89
N ARG A 178 -3.50 -2.08 -6.40
CA ARG A 178 -4.28 -0.84 -6.53
C ARG A 178 -4.82 -0.35 -5.18
N GLY A 179 -4.95 0.96 -5.01
CA GLY A 179 -5.59 1.55 -3.84
C GLY A 179 -6.06 2.99 -4.07
N GLN A 180 -7.29 3.31 -3.65
CA GLN A 180 -7.83 4.68 -3.76
C GLN A 180 -7.03 5.64 -2.89
N ALA A 181 -6.79 6.85 -3.40
CA ALA A 181 -6.09 7.88 -2.66
C ALA A 181 -6.94 8.40 -1.49
N VAL A 182 -6.28 8.64 -0.36
CA VAL A 182 -6.87 9.19 0.85
C VAL A 182 -6.07 10.40 1.26
N ALA A 183 -6.72 11.53 1.52
CA ALA A 183 -6.05 12.71 2.05
C ALA A 183 -5.54 12.45 3.48
N LEU A 184 -4.28 12.80 3.72
CA LEU A 184 -3.68 12.79 5.04
C LEU A 184 -3.95 14.13 5.75
N PRO A 185 -4.23 14.11 7.07
CA PRO A 185 -4.56 15.30 7.84
C PRO A 185 -3.35 16.19 8.16
N GLY A 186 -2.12 15.72 7.93
CA GLY A 186 -0.88 16.41 8.31
C GLY A 186 0.26 16.18 7.32
N ALA A 187 1.34 16.95 7.50
CA ALA A 187 2.47 16.98 6.56
C ALA A 187 3.50 15.88 6.80
N VAL A 188 3.66 14.93 5.88
CA VAL A 188 4.60 13.80 6.03
C VAL A 188 5.98 14.13 5.44
N SER A 189 7.08 13.75 6.10
CA SER A 189 8.44 13.87 5.53
C SER A 189 8.73 12.70 4.59
N LEU A 190 8.64 12.90 3.28
CA LEU A 190 8.55 11.80 2.31
C LEU A 190 9.87 11.14 1.83
N PRO A 191 11.04 11.40 2.44
CA PRO A 191 12.10 10.38 2.45
C PRO A 191 12.40 9.82 3.85
N ASP A 192 12.02 10.50 4.93
CA ASP A 192 12.27 10.04 6.31
C ASP A 192 11.17 9.12 6.85
N ALA A 193 9.94 9.32 6.37
CA ALA A 193 8.78 8.58 6.85
C ALA A 193 8.82 7.11 6.42
N ILE A 194 9.57 6.79 5.36
CA ILE A 194 9.81 5.41 4.91
C ILE A 194 11.32 5.12 4.95
N ARG A 195 11.91 5.19 6.15
CA ARG A 195 13.23 4.60 6.43
C ARG A 195 13.02 3.27 7.18
N HIS A 196 13.99 2.35 7.09
CA HIS A 196 13.94 1.07 7.81
C HIS A 196 13.69 1.21 9.32
N SER A 197 14.06 2.34 9.95
CA SER A 197 13.79 2.61 11.37
C SER A 197 12.30 2.78 11.70
N SER A 198 11.49 3.14 10.70
CA SER A 198 10.04 3.34 10.81
C SER A 198 9.26 2.05 10.59
N LEU A 199 9.88 1.01 10.04
CA LEU A 199 9.29 -0.31 9.88
C LEU A 199 9.58 -1.15 11.13
N ALA A 200 8.57 -1.86 11.64
CA ALA A 200 8.74 -2.86 12.67
C ALA A 200 7.81 -4.04 12.42
N GLY A 201 8.39 -5.16 12.00
CA GLY A 201 7.67 -6.42 11.87
C GLY A 201 7.28 -7.01 13.22
N VAL A 202 6.17 -7.73 13.28
CA VAL A 202 5.76 -8.51 14.46
C VAL A 202 6.73 -9.68 14.63
N VAL A 203 7.40 -9.72 15.79
CA VAL A 203 8.29 -10.82 16.18
C VAL A 203 7.48 -11.96 16.81
N LYS A 204 6.49 -11.58 17.62
CA LYS A 204 5.53 -12.49 18.25
C LYS A 204 4.22 -11.73 18.41
N GLY A 205 3.11 -12.26 17.91
CA GLY A 205 1.83 -11.57 17.97
C GLY A 205 0.65 -12.52 18.00
N ALA A 206 -0.37 -12.19 18.79
CA ALA A 206 -1.67 -12.81 18.75
C ALA A 206 -2.78 -11.76 18.85
N GLN A 207 -3.81 -11.91 18.02
CA GLN A 207 -5.10 -11.26 18.26
C GLN A 207 -5.81 -11.98 19.42
N ILE A 208 -6.39 -11.22 20.33
CA ILE A 208 -7.13 -11.74 21.47
C ILE A 208 -8.60 -11.46 21.22
N TYR A 209 -9.40 -12.52 21.26
CA TYR A 209 -10.85 -12.46 21.11
C TYR A 209 -11.52 -12.91 22.40
N ALA A 210 -12.53 -12.18 22.84
CA ALA A 210 -13.41 -12.56 23.94
C ALA A 210 -14.68 -13.19 23.39
N CYS A 211 -15.19 -14.20 24.11
CA CYS A 211 -16.48 -14.79 23.83
C CYS A 211 -17.58 -13.88 24.38
N THR A 212 -18.26 -13.15 23.51
CA THR A 212 -19.28 -12.17 23.91
C THR A 212 -20.65 -12.55 23.39
N LYS A 213 -21.68 -12.10 24.11
CA LYS A 213 -23.06 -12.27 23.70
C LYS A 213 -23.36 -11.38 22.49
N GLN A 214 -23.98 -11.96 21.47
CA GLN A 214 -24.41 -11.28 20.24
C GLN A 214 -25.86 -10.80 20.38
N ASP A 215 -26.31 -9.95 19.45
CA ASP A 215 -27.65 -9.36 19.46
C ASP A 215 -28.78 -10.41 19.37
N ASP A 216 -28.51 -11.54 18.70
CA ASP A 216 -29.43 -12.67 18.59
C ASP A 216 -29.44 -13.60 19.82
N GLY A 217 -28.67 -13.25 20.86
CA GLY A 217 -28.52 -14.03 22.09
C GLY A 217 -27.52 -15.17 22.01
N SER A 218 -26.96 -15.47 20.83
CA SER A 218 -25.84 -16.40 20.68
C SER A 218 -24.55 -15.82 21.24
N TYR A 219 -23.49 -16.64 21.28
CA TYR A 219 -22.15 -16.20 21.71
C TYR A 219 -21.16 -16.44 20.58
N ALA A 220 -20.34 -15.43 20.29
CA ALA A 220 -19.29 -15.50 19.26
C ALA A 220 -18.03 -14.75 19.72
N PHE A 221 -16.90 -15.04 19.06
CA PHE A 221 -15.64 -14.38 19.34
C PHE A 221 -15.60 -12.98 18.73
N THR A 222 -15.50 -11.96 19.58
CA THR A 222 -15.33 -10.55 19.19
C THR A 222 -13.97 -10.03 19.60
N GLN A 223 -13.41 -9.09 18.85
CA GLN A 223 -12.11 -8.51 19.15
C GLN A 223 -12.09 -7.97 20.58
N ASP A 224 -11.09 -8.36 21.37
CA ASP A 224 -10.92 -7.91 22.75
C ASP A 224 -9.62 -7.15 22.95
N ASN A 225 -8.51 -7.69 22.45
CA ASN A 225 -7.20 -7.07 22.61
C ASN A 225 -6.22 -7.60 21.55
N VAL A 226 -4.97 -7.14 21.61
CA VAL A 226 -3.84 -7.70 20.88
C VAL A 226 -2.68 -7.84 21.86
N ASP A 227 -1.88 -8.87 21.68
CA ASP A 227 -0.64 -9.05 22.42
C ASP A 227 0.45 -9.33 21.41
N ALA A 228 1.21 -8.28 21.07
CA ALA A 228 2.29 -8.37 20.12
C ALA A 228 3.54 -7.60 20.55
N THR A 229 4.69 -8.20 20.31
CA THR A 229 6.00 -7.56 20.36
C THR A 229 6.52 -7.41 18.94
N LEU A 230 6.82 -6.17 18.55
CA LEU A 230 7.37 -5.82 17.25
C LEU A 230 8.89 -5.64 17.34
N GLN A 231 9.55 -5.60 16.19
CA GLN A 231 10.99 -5.35 16.09
C GLN A 231 11.42 -4.07 16.83
N GLY A 232 12.54 -4.16 17.54
CA GLY A 232 13.03 -3.11 18.44
C GLY A 232 12.22 -2.99 19.75
N GLY A 233 11.53 -4.07 20.15
CA GLY A 233 10.92 -4.21 21.48
C GLY A 233 9.65 -3.38 21.68
N ILE A 234 9.03 -2.89 20.60
CA ILE A 234 7.79 -2.12 20.69
C ILE A 234 6.66 -3.08 21.09
N GLN A 235 6.01 -2.78 22.21
CA GLN A 235 4.83 -3.53 22.67
C GLN A 235 3.57 -2.95 22.02
N HIS A 236 2.69 -3.84 21.54
CA HIS A 236 1.42 -3.49 20.93
C HIS A 236 0.27 -4.20 21.64
N SER A 237 -0.67 -3.40 22.12
CA SER A 237 -1.89 -3.81 22.81
C SER A 237 -3.02 -2.82 22.53
N PHE A 238 -4.21 -3.06 23.07
CA PHE A 238 -5.23 -2.02 23.20
C PHE A 238 -5.07 -1.31 24.55
N ALA A 239 -5.35 0.00 24.59
CA ALA A 239 -5.31 0.77 25.83
C ALA A 239 -6.39 0.33 26.83
N GLU A 240 -7.51 -0.18 26.31
CA GLU A 240 -8.61 -0.75 27.06
C GLU A 240 -9.07 -2.04 26.37
N HIS A 241 -9.66 -2.98 27.11
CA HIS A 241 -10.21 -4.21 26.55
C HIS A 241 -11.50 -3.94 25.74
N GLY A 242 -11.81 -4.87 24.84
CA GLY A 242 -13.01 -4.87 24.02
C GLY A 242 -12.81 -4.28 22.61
N PRO A 243 -13.84 -4.39 21.75
CA PRO A 243 -13.72 -4.07 20.33
C PRO A 243 -13.54 -2.58 20.03
N ALA A 244 -13.86 -1.71 21.00
CA ALA A 244 -13.65 -0.26 20.93
C ALA A 244 -12.31 0.19 21.51
N GLY A 245 -11.55 -0.72 22.14
CA GLY A 245 -10.26 -0.42 22.73
C GLY A 245 -9.29 0.17 21.70
N PRO A 246 -8.76 1.39 21.89
CA PRO A 246 -7.90 1.98 20.89
C PRO A 246 -6.54 1.28 20.92
N PRO A 247 -5.97 0.89 19.76
CA PRO A 247 -4.65 0.30 19.71
C PRO A 247 -3.60 1.27 20.24
N GLN A 248 -2.56 0.75 20.87
CA GLN A 248 -1.40 1.49 21.33
C GLN A 248 -0.09 0.75 20.99
N TRP A 249 0.98 1.53 20.85
CA TRP A 249 2.34 1.05 20.62
C TRP A 249 3.28 1.78 21.58
N ILE A 250 4.06 1.03 22.35
CA ILE A 250 4.95 1.55 23.40
C ILE A 250 6.36 1.05 23.12
N ALA A 251 7.28 1.97 22.84
CA ALA A 251 8.68 1.65 22.62
C ALA A 251 9.47 1.58 23.95
N PRO A 252 10.61 0.86 23.99
CA PRO A 252 11.43 0.73 25.21
C PRO A 252 11.95 2.06 25.78
N ASP A 253 12.08 3.11 24.95
CA ASP A 253 12.49 4.45 25.40
C ASP A 253 11.38 5.22 26.15
N GLY A 254 10.15 4.67 26.17
CA GLY A 254 8.97 5.26 26.79
C GLY A 254 8.17 6.19 25.87
N SER A 255 8.57 6.35 24.60
CA SER A 255 7.72 6.96 23.59
C SER A 255 6.57 6.01 23.23
N SER A 256 5.35 6.55 23.12
CA SER A 256 4.18 5.74 22.76
C SER A 256 3.14 6.55 22.02
N VAL A 257 2.36 5.85 21.21
CA VAL A 257 1.21 6.40 20.48
C VAL A 257 0.00 5.48 20.60
N THR A 258 -1.20 6.07 20.55
CA THR A 258 -2.46 5.36 20.28
C THR A 258 -2.93 5.62 18.86
N GLY A 259 -3.85 4.81 18.33
CA GLY A 259 -4.31 4.89 16.94
C GLY A 259 -5.83 4.95 16.79
N THR A 260 -6.31 5.80 15.88
CA THR A 260 -7.69 5.76 15.37
C THR A 260 -7.67 5.25 13.95
N VAL A 261 -8.43 4.18 13.65
CA VAL A 261 -8.51 3.62 12.30
C VAL A 261 -9.12 4.64 11.35
N LEU A 262 -8.38 5.03 10.32
CA LEU A 262 -8.86 5.86 9.21
C LEU A 262 -9.37 5.01 8.05
N ASN A 263 -8.73 3.86 7.80
CA ASN A 263 -9.16 2.95 6.75
C ASN A 263 -8.78 1.49 7.05
N LYS A 264 -9.59 0.55 6.54
CA LYS A 264 -9.40 -0.90 6.63
C LYS A 264 -9.36 -1.49 5.23
N PHE A 265 -8.45 -2.42 4.99
CA PHE A 265 -8.32 -3.10 3.70
C PHE A 265 -8.22 -4.61 3.95
N ASP A 266 -9.03 -5.38 3.24
CA ASP A 266 -8.99 -6.85 3.32
C ASP A 266 -7.65 -7.36 2.77
N ASN A 267 -7.11 -8.42 3.40
CA ASN A 267 -5.84 -9.04 3.00
C ASN A 267 -6.01 -10.52 2.63
N GLY A 268 -7.09 -10.83 1.91
CA GLY A 268 -7.49 -12.19 1.63
C GLY A 268 -8.07 -12.94 2.83
N LYS A 269 -8.64 -14.12 2.56
CA LYS A 269 -9.29 -14.97 3.56
C LYS A 269 -8.27 -15.54 4.53
N GLY A 270 -8.56 -15.47 5.83
CA GLY A 270 -7.71 -16.03 6.88
C GLY A 270 -6.71 -15.05 7.47
N ASN A 271 -6.65 -13.83 6.95
CA ASN A 271 -5.77 -12.76 7.42
C ASN A 271 -6.60 -11.60 7.99
N ILE A 272 -6.17 -11.03 9.11
CA ILE A 272 -6.75 -9.78 9.60
C ILE A 272 -6.53 -8.65 8.60
N PRO A 273 -7.39 -7.62 8.58
CA PRO A 273 -7.25 -6.54 7.60
C PRO A 273 -5.96 -5.73 7.83
N GLN A 274 -5.42 -5.19 6.74
CA GLN A 274 -4.44 -4.12 6.80
C GLN A 274 -5.12 -2.82 7.25
N LEU A 275 -4.38 -1.94 7.93
CA LEU A 275 -4.94 -0.72 8.52
C LEU A 275 -4.11 0.51 8.18
N LEU A 276 -4.80 1.62 7.96
CA LEU A 276 -4.24 2.96 8.11
C LEU A 276 -4.84 3.60 9.35
N LEU A 277 -4.01 4.07 10.28
CA LEU A 277 -4.44 4.71 11.51
C LEU A 277 -3.84 6.11 11.64
N ARG A 278 -4.63 7.05 12.16
CA ARG A 278 -4.14 8.32 12.71
C ARG A 278 -3.54 8.04 14.08
N ALA A 279 -2.29 8.42 14.29
CA ALA A 279 -1.63 8.25 15.58
C ALA A 279 -1.76 9.51 16.44
N ARG A 280 -1.94 9.32 17.75
CA ARG A 280 -1.86 10.37 18.77
C ARG A 280 -0.81 9.95 19.79
N GLN A 281 0.12 10.85 20.09
CA GLN A 281 1.10 10.63 21.13
C GLN A 281 0.45 10.45 22.51
N THR A 282 0.90 9.45 23.25
CA THR A 282 0.45 9.15 24.62
C THR A 282 1.60 9.04 25.62
N GLY A 283 2.83 8.85 25.13
CA GLY A 283 4.03 8.69 25.96
C GLY A 283 4.94 9.90 25.93
N LYS A 284 6.24 9.68 26.16
CA LYS A 284 7.25 10.74 26.17
C LYS A 284 7.28 11.54 24.86
N SER A 285 7.58 12.85 25.00
CA SER A 285 7.76 13.82 23.90
C SER A 285 8.95 13.52 22.99
N GLU A 286 9.88 12.70 23.47
CA GLU A 286 11.09 12.26 22.77
C GLU A 286 11.10 10.73 22.65
N GLY A 287 11.84 10.24 21.66
CA GLY A 287 12.00 8.80 21.41
C GLY A 287 11.44 8.36 20.05
N ARG A 288 11.59 7.07 19.77
CA ARG A 288 11.34 6.45 18.47
C ARG A 288 9.94 6.73 17.93
N LEU A 289 8.92 6.72 18.79
CA LEU A 289 7.52 6.88 18.39
C LEU A 289 7.00 8.30 18.59
N SER A 290 7.76 9.21 19.20
CA SER A 290 7.22 10.48 19.73
C SER A 290 6.70 11.43 18.66
N ARG A 291 7.16 11.28 17.41
CA ARG A 291 6.73 12.08 16.25
C ARG A 291 5.74 11.36 15.34
N THR A 292 5.31 10.15 15.71
CA THR A 292 4.42 9.35 14.88
C THR A 292 3.04 10.00 14.85
N THR A 293 2.51 10.21 13.65
CA THR A 293 1.16 10.75 13.43
C THR A 293 0.33 9.86 12.53
N SER A 294 0.91 8.83 11.93
CA SER A 294 0.17 7.73 11.30
C SER A 294 0.86 6.40 11.53
N VAL A 295 0.07 5.36 11.72
CA VAL A 295 0.53 3.97 11.80
C VAL A 295 -0.13 3.18 10.69
N LEU A 296 0.63 2.41 9.94
CA LEU A 296 0.10 1.44 8.99
C LEU A 296 0.37 0.03 9.52
N ARG A 297 -0.63 -0.85 9.37
CA ARG A 297 -0.48 -2.30 9.55
C ARG A 297 -0.59 -2.95 8.18
N LEU A 298 0.47 -3.65 7.78
CA LEU A 298 0.66 -4.22 6.45
C LEU A 298 1.03 -5.70 6.57
N ASP A 299 1.04 -6.41 5.44
CA ASP A 299 1.53 -7.79 5.32
C ASP A 299 1.00 -8.74 6.40
N THR A 300 -0.32 -8.66 6.63
CA THR A 300 -0.95 -9.41 7.70
C THR A 300 -1.11 -10.88 7.30
N ALA A 301 -0.60 -11.80 8.11
CA ALA A 301 -0.90 -13.23 7.96
C ALA A 301 -1.55 -13.76 9.24
N GLY A 302 -2.67 -14.48 9.11
CA GLY A 302 -3.40 -15.04 10.24
C GLY A 302 -4.17 -14.01 11.08
N GLY A 303 -4.42 -14.37 12.34
CA GLY A 303 -5.06 -13.50 13.33
C GLY A 303 -6.58 -13.41 13.27
N VAL A 304 -7.26 -14.03 12.29
CA VAL A 304 -8.73 -13.92 12.15
C VAL A 304 -9.46 -14.61 13.30
N ALA A 305 -10.54 -13.99 13.79
CA ALA A 305 -11.41 -14.55 14.82
C ALA A 305 -11.86 -15.98 14.44
N PRO A 306 -11.85 -16.95 15.37
CA PRO A 306 -12.41 -18.27 15.08
C PRO A 306 -13.89 -18.17 14.73
N ALA A 307 -14.28 -18.84 13.64
CA ALA A 307 -15.67 -18.88 13.21
C ALA A 307 -16.53 -19.76 14.14
N GLY A 308 -17.85 -19.50 14.13
CA GLY A 308 -18.83 -20.27 14.88
C GLY A 308 -19.10 -19.72 16.29
N THR A 309 -19.86 -20.48 17.06
CA THR A 309 -20.24 -20.10 18.42
C THR A 309 -19.12 -20.38 19.42
N CYS A 310 -19.13 -19.64 20.52
CA CYS A 310 -18.25 -19.86 21.66
C CYS A 310 -19.06 -20.02 22.94
N ASP A 311 -18.42 -20.49 24.01
CA ASP A 311 -19.03 -20.63 25.32
C ASP A 311 -18.20 -19.82 26.33
N PRO A 312 -18.78 -18.78 26.98
CA PRO A 312 -18.06 -17.94 27.91
C PRO A 312 -17.60 -18.68 29.18
N ALA A 313 -18.23 -19.81 29.55
CA ALA A 313 -17.85 -20.58 30.73
C ALA A 313 -16.63 -21.48 30.47
N THR A 314 -16.57 -22.11 29.30
CA THR A 314 -15.49 -23.06 28.97
C THR A 314 -14.38 -22.46 28.12
N ARG A 315 -14.65 -21.39 27.36
CA ARG A 315 -13.69 -20.73 26.47
C ARG A 315 -13.94 -19.21 26.42
N PRO A 316 -13.72 -18.50 27.54
CA PRO A 316 -14.00 -17.07 27.64
C PRO A 316 -13.16 -16.21 26.68
N THR A 317 -11.94 -16.65 26.36
CA THR A 317 -11.06 -15.96 25.42
C THR A 317 -10.31 -16.95 24.53
N THR A 318 -9.81 -16.45 23.40
CA THR A 318 -8.94 -17.20 22.52
C THR A 318 -7.87 -16.29 21.93
N ARG A 319 -6.72 -16.89 21.60
CA ARG A 319 -5.55 -16.21 21.04
C ARG A 319 -5.27 -16.78 19.66
N VAL A 320 -5.30 -15.92 18.64
CA VAL A 320 -5.02 -16.32 17.26
C VAL A 320 -3.71 -15.69 16.81
N PRO A 321 -2.65 -16.48 16.55
CA PRO A 321 -1.37 -15.96 16.09
C PRO A 321 -1.50 -15.15 14.80
N TYR A 322 -0.71 -14.09 14.68
CA TYR A 322 -0.60 -13.32 13.45
C TYR A 322 0.81 -12.76 13.25
N THR A 323 1.16 -12.48 12.00
CA THR A 323 2.29 -11.63 11.61
C THR A 323 1.76 -10.39 10.93
N ALA A 324 2.53 -9.30 10.98
CA ALA A 324 2.26 -8.06 10.26
C ALA A 324 3.53 -7.20 10.27
N ASP A 325 3.61 -6.28 9.33
CA ASP A 325 4.56 -5.18 9.35
C ASP A 325 3.88 -3.89 9.78
N TYR A 326 4.50 -3.15 10.69
CA TYR A 326 4.02 -1.84 11.09
C TYR A 326 4.93 -0.73 10.59
N LEU A 327 4.35 0.29 9.98
CA LEU A 327 5.06 1.47 9.53
C LEU A 327 4.60 2.68 10.34
N PHE A 328 5.52 3.25 11.13
CA PHE A 328 5.30 4.43 11.97
C PHE A 328 5.74 5.68 11.21
N LEU A 329 4.79 6.37 10.59
CA LEU A 329 5.06 7.58 9.82
C LEU A 329 5.08 8.80 10.76
N ALA A 330 6.19 9.52 10.73
CA ALA A 330 6.29 10.83 11.36
C ALA A 330 5.88 11.93 10.38
N THR A 331 5.05 12.86 10.85
CA THR A 331 4.88 14.16 10.18
C THR A 331 5.97 15.11 10.66
N LYS A 332 6.44 15.99 9.78
CA LYS A 332 7.47 16.98 10.11
C LYS A 332 6.94 17.95 11.16
#